data_AF-A0A0F3GZR2-F1
#
_entry.id   AF-A0A0F3GZR2-F1
#
_cell.length_a   1.000
_cell.length_b   1.000
_cell.length_c   1.000
_cell.angle_alpha   90.00
_cell.angle_beta   90.00
_cell.angle_gamma   90.00
#
_symmetry.space_group_name_H-M   'P 1'
#
loop_
_entity.id
_entity.type
_entity.pdbx_description
1 polymer ?
#
loop_
_entity_poly.entity_id
_entity_poly.type
_entity_poly.pdbx_seq_one_letter_code
_entity_poly.pdbx_strand_id
1 'polypeptide(L)'
;MNDNTYQEKEITMPKLDEEGYTAIEKTLCTLSEQLAQSQRDISDLKGKYVQLHEMIQGRTQAATVEVPTVEPPYLFEEDYCGFNIIYYDRKYYAIDRDIGAVDFTKDDLNVLIGQFQCFMSRSSTEVKGLVERYTTLKRNMQERDSLIIALKKELADIDVARNNSLSERDLTIEQQQKVISEREATINSLRATVSERNQLIENLQKDATEKYLMIVEQQKALAQKV
;
A
#
# COMPACT_ATOMS: atom_id res chain seq x y z
N MET A 1 -49.40 -1.52 71.79
CA MET A 1 -50.35 -2.25 70.93
C MET A 1 -50.31 -1.57 69.58
N ASN A 2 -49.55 -2.13 68.62
CA ASN A 2 -49.53 -1.65 67.24
C ASN A 2 -50.02 -2.80 66.37
N ASP A 3 -51.24 -2.68 65.89
CA ASP A 3 -51.81 -3.51 64.83
C ASP A 3 -51.10 -3.19 63.52
N ASN A 4 -50.41 -4.18 62.96
CA ASN A 4 -49.90 -4.11 61.60
C ASN A 4 -50.60 -5.22 60.79
N THR A 5 -51.74 -4.85 60.20
CA THR A 5 -52.54 -5.71 59.35
C THR A 5 -51.89 -5.76 57.96
N TYR A 6 -51.16 -6.84 57.67
CA TYR A 6 -50.72 -7.13 56.30
C TYR A 6 -51.94 -7.63 55.52
N GLN A 7 -52.43 -6.79 54.60
CA GLN A 7 -53.41 -7.19 53.60
C GLN A 7 -52.68 -8.10 52.59
N GLU A 8 -52.86 -9.42 52.71
CA GLU A 8 -52.47 -10.37 51.66
C GLU A 8 -53.24 -10.03 50.39
N LYS A 9 -52.54 -9.53 49.36
CA LYS A 9 -53.08 -9.50 48.00
C LYS A 9 -53.19 -10.94 47.54
N GLU A 10 -54.42 -11.47 47.55
CA GLU A 10 -54.76 -12.75 46.96
C GLU A 10 -54.36 -12.74 45.46
N ILE A 11 -53.31 -13.48 45.11
CA ILE A 11 -52.94 -13.70 43.72
C ILE A 11 -53.91 -14.75 43.19
N THR A 12 -54.96 -14.31 42.49
CA THR A 12 -55.89 -15.22 41.83
C THR A 12 -55.17 -15.92 40.68
N MET A 13 -54.74 -17.17 40.89
CA MET A 13 -54.24 -18.00 39.79
C MET A 13 -55.36 -18.20 38.76
N PRO A 14 -55.08 -18.05 37.45
CA PRO A 14 -56.06 -18.37 36.43
C PRO A 14 -56.49 -19.83 36.59
N LYS A 15 -57.80 -20.07 36.72
CA LYS A 15 -58.36 -21.43 36.75
C LYS A 15 -58.13 -22.04 35.36
N LEU A 16 -57.13 -22.91 35.28
CA LEU A 16 -56.90 -23.73 34.10
C LEU A 16 -58.10 -24.68 33.93
N ASP A 17 -58.60 -24.81 32.71
CA ASP A 17 -59.57 -25.83 32.34
C ASP A 17 -58.89 -27.21 32.27
N GLU A 18 -59.67 -28.29 32.17
CA GLU A 18 -59.11 -29.65 32.08
C GLU A 18 -58.16 -29.83 30.88
N GLU A 19 -58.38 -29.08 29.79
CA GLU A 19 -57.46 -29.05 28.65
C GLU A 19 -56.12 -28.41 29.01
N GLY A 20 -56.12 -27.32 29.77
CA GLY A 20 -54.91 -26.67 30.28
C GLY A 20 -54.11 -27.57 31.22
N TYR A 21 -54.76 -28.30 32.12
CA TYR A 21 -54.07 -29.29 32.98
C TYR A 21 -53.47 -30.44 32.16
N THR A 22 -54.22 -30.98 31.21
CA THR A 22 -53.75 -32.07 30.33
C THR A 22 -52.56 -31.62 29.46
N ALA A 23 -52.55 -30.39 28.97
CA ALA A 23 -51.44 -29.84 28.19
C ALA A 23 -50.17 -29.67 29.04
N ILE A 24 -50.32 -29.23 30.29
CA ILE A 24 -49.20 -29.11 31.24
C ILE A 24 -48.64 -30.50 31.56
N GLU A 25 -49.48 -31.50 31.83
CA GLU A 25 -49.03 -32.87 32.11
C GLU A 25 -48.28 -33.49 30.93
N LYS A 26 -48.77 -33.32 29.70
CA LYS A 26 -48.05 -33.77 28.49
C LYS A 26 -46.70 -33.08 28.33
N THR A 27 -46.64 -31.77 28.61
CA THR A 27 -45.40 -31.00 28.53
C THR A 27 -44.40 -31.46 29.59
N LEU A 28 -44.85 -31.67 30.83
CA LEU A 28 -44.03 -32.20 31.91
C LEU A 28 -43.52 -33.61 31.61
N CYS A 29 -44.35 -34.48 31.04
CA CYS A 29 -43.95 -35.82 30.61
C CYS A 29 -42.83 -35.73 29.56
N THR A 30 -43.00 -34.88 28.55
CA THR A 30 -42.03 -34.68 27.46
C THR A 30 -40.70 -34.14 28.00
N LEU A 31 -40.74 -33.15 28.90
CA LEU A 31 -39.54 -32.58 29.51
C LEU A 31 -38.82 -33.59 30.41
N SER A 32 -39.57 -34.45 31.12
CA SER A 32 -39.00 -35.53 31.93
C SER A 32 -38.27 -36.56 31.06
N GLU A 33 -38.86 -36.95 29.93
CA GLU A 33 -38.23 -37.86 28.96
C GLU A 33 -36.96 -37.25 28.35
N GLN A 34 -36.99 -35.96 28.00
CA GLN A 34 -35.82 -35.23 27.49
C GLN A 34 -34.69 -35.14 28.52
N LEU A 35 -35.02 -34.88 29.78
CA LEU A 35 -34.05 -34.83 30.87
C LEU A 35 -33.40 -36.22 31.08
N ALA A 36 -34.20 -37.28 31.08
CA ALA A 36 -33.71 -38.64 31.19
C ALA A 36 -32.79 -39.01 30.01
N GLN A 37 -33.12 -38.60 28.78
CA GLN A 37 -32.26 -38.81 27.62
C GLN A 37 -30.93 -38.07 27.75
N SER A 38 -30.97 -36.78 28.14
CA SER A 38 -29.75 -36.00 28.33
C SER A 38 -28.84 -36.58 29.41
N GLN A 39 -29.41 -37.11 30.49
CA GLN A 39 -28.65 -37.80 31.55
C GLN A 39 -27.94 -39.07 31.03
N ARG A 40 -28.60 -39.85 30.16
CA ARG A 40 -27.97 -40.99 29.48
C ARG A 40 -26.81 -40.55 28.60
N ASP A 41 -27.01 -39.54 27.77
CA ASP A 41 -25.98 -39.03 26.86
C ASP A 41 -24.75 -38.50 27.62
N ILE A 42 -24.96 -37.80 28.74
CA ILE A 42 -23.88 -37.34 29.62
C ILE A 42 -23.12 -38.53 30.22
N SER A 43 -23.82 -39.58 30.64
CA SER A 43 -23.18 -40.79 31.17
C SER A 43 -22.32 -41.47 30.11
N ASP A 44 -22.83 -41.58 28.88
CA ASP A 44 -22.10 -42.15 27.75
C ASP A 44 -20.86 -41.30 27.38
N LEU A 45 -21.00 -39.98 27.37
CA LEU A 45 -19.88 -39.06 27.17
C LEU A 45 -18.82 -39.18 28.27
N LYS A 46 -19.23 -39.30 29.53
CA LYS A 46 -18.31 -39.56 30.65
C LYS A 46 -17.60 -40.89 30.47
N GLY A 47 -18.30 -41.95 30.06
CA GLY A 47 -17.72 -43.25 29.75
C GLY A 47 -16.68 -43.16 28.63
N LYS A 48 -17.00 -42.49 27.53
CA LYS A 48 -16.06 -42.23 26.42
C LYS A 48 -14.85 -41.41 26.86
N TYR A 49 -15.05 -40.42 27.73
CA TYR A 49 -13.96 -39.62 28.27
C TYR A 49 -13.03 -40.44 29.17
N VAL A 50 -13.57 -41.27 30.06
CA VAL A 50 -12.79 -42.18 30.91
C VAL A 50 -12.03 -43.18 30.03
N GLN A 51 -12.67 -43.79 29.04
CA GLN A 51 -12.03 -44.72 28.12
C GLN A 51 -10.93 -44.04 27.29
N LEU A 52 -11.15 -42.81 26.82
CA LEU A 52 -10.11 -42.03 26.13
C LEU A 52 -8.97 -41.68 27.09
N HIS A 53 -9.27 -41.34 28.33
CA HIS A 53 -8.27 -41.05 29.35
C HIS A 53 -7.41 -42.27 29.67
N GLU A 54 -8.03 -43.45 29.82
CA GLU A 54 -7.36 -44.74 29.99
C GLU A 54 -6.56 -45.14 28.74
N MET A 55 -7.08 -44.91 27.54
CA MET A 55 -6.35 -45.14 26.28
C MET A 55 -5.13 -44.24 26.15
N ILE A 56 -5.24 -42.97 26.56
CA ILE A 56 -4.10 -42.05 26.59
C ILE A 56 -3.10 -42.55 27.64
N GLN A 57 -3.51 -42.81 28.88
CA GLN A 57 -2.61 -43.29 29.94
C GLN A 57 -1.95 -44.64 29.61
N GLY A 58 -2.69 -45.57 29.02
CA GLY A 58 -2.21 -46.87 28.57
C GLY A 58 -1.23 -46.76 27.40
N ARG A 59 -1.43 -45.81 26.47
CA ARG A 59 -0.41 -45.46 25.47
C ARG A 59 0.81 -44.80 26.11
N THR A 60 0.65 -44.00 27.17
CA THR A 60 1.78 -43.42 27.92
C THR A 60 2.59 -44.49 28.66
N GLN A 61 1.98 -45.61 29.08
CA GLN A 61 2.67 -46.71 29.75
C GLN A 61 3.26 -47.75 28.78
N ALA A 62 2.58 -48.06 27.66
CA ALA A 62 3.07 -48.97 26.62
C ALA A 62 4.10 -48.33 25.68
N ALA A 63 4.15 -47.00 25.61
CA ALA A 63 5.25 -46.24 25.02
C ALA A 63 6.18 -45.69 26.12
N THR A 64 6.54 -46.51 27.10
CA THR A 64 7.82 -46.38 27.80
C THR A 64 8.94 -46.96 26.93
N VAL A 65 9.00 -46.54 25.66
CA VAL A 65 10.29 -46.23 25.09
C VAL A 65 10.69 -44.98 25.83
N GLU A 66 11.83 -45.01 26.53
CA GLU A 66 12.44 -43.85 27.15
C GLU A 66 12.38 -42.66 26.18
N VAL A 67 11.38 -41.79 26.32
CA VAL A 67 11.51 -40.44 25.78
C VAL A 67 12.46 -39.80 26.77
N PRO A 68 13.70 -39.48 26.38
CA PRO A 68 14.63 -38.84 27.27
C PRO A 68 13.93 -37.59 27.80
N THR A 69 13.96 -37.39 29.10
CA THR A 69 13.59 -36.13 29.73
C THR A 69 14.61 -35.10 29.27
N VAL A 70 14.44 -34.56 28.06
CA VAL A 70 15.30 -33.53 27.49
C VAL A 70 15.08 -32.28 28.32
N GLU A 71 16.05 -31.95 29.17
CA GLU A 71 16.06 -30.71 29.91
C GLU A 71 15.97 -29.53 28.92
N PRO A 72 15.13 -28.51 29.18
CA PRO A 72 15.03 -27.35 28.30
C PRO A 72 16.40 -26.69 28.15
N PRO A 73 16.77 -26.19 26.95
CA PRO A 73 15.92 -25.91 25.78
C PRO A 73 15.65 -27.11 24.86
N TYR A 74 14.42 -27.21 24.32
CA TYR A 74 14.07 -28.21 23.30
C TYR A 74 13.76 -27.56 21.93
N LEU A 75 14.23 -28.17 20.84
CA LEU A 75 13.85 -27.79 19.48
C LEU A 75 12.42 -28.25 19.21
N PHE A 76 11.51 -27.31 18.97
CA PHE A 76 10.10 -27.57 18.69
C PHE A 76 9.87 -27.80 17.20
N GLU A 77 10.47 -26.98 16.34
CA GLU A 77 10.33 -27.08 14.88
C GLU A 77 11.56 -26.49 14.18
N GLU A 78 11.99 -27.13 13.10
CA GLU A 78 13.15 -26.72 12.32
C GLU A 78 12.72 -26.10 10.99
N ASP A 79 13.46 -25.08 10.54
CA ASP A 79 13.30 -24.43 9.23
C ASP A 79 11.89 -23.90 8.92
N TYR A 80 11.20 -23.39 9.93
CA TYR A 80 9.93 -22.71 9.73
C TYR A 80 10.17 -21.32 9.12
N CYS A 81 9.97 -21.19 7.81
CA CYS A 81 10.23 -19.97 7.04
C CYS A 81 11.66 -19.41 7.24
N GLY A 82 12.66 -20.28 7.43
CA GLY A 82 14.05 -19.91 7.72
C GLY A 82 14.39 -19.71 9.21
N PHE A 83 13.47 -20.03 10.12
CA PHE A 83 13.65 -19.92 11.56
C PHE A 83 13.53 -21.28 12.25
N ASN A 84 14.37 -21.51 13.25
CA ASN A 84 14.22 -22.64 14.17
C ASN A 84 13.38 -22.19 15.37
N ILE A 85 12.33 -22.94 15.69
CA ILE A 85 11.46 -22.68 16.83
C ILE A 85 11.93 -23.55 18.00
N ILE A 86 12.34 -22.90 19.08
CA ILE A 86 12.84 -23.53 20.29
C ILE A 86 11.89 -23.18 21.43
N TYR A 87 11.58 -24.14 22.30
CA TYR A 87 10.88 -23.85 23.53
C TYR A 87 11.84 -23.87 24.69
N TYR A 88 11.83 -22.76 25.42
CA TYR A 88 12.66 -22.54 26.58
C TYR A 88 11.90 -21.66 27.55
N ASP A 89 12.04 -21.90 28.86
CA ASP A 89 11.41 -21.07 29.90
C ASP A 89 9.92 -20.74 29.65
N ARG A 90 9.12 -21.77 29.30
CA ARG A 90 7.67 -21.66 29.03
C ARG A 90 7.29 -20.72 27.87
N LYS A 91 8.22 -20.42 26.97
CA LYS A 91 8.02 -19.59 25.79
C LYS A 91 8.59 -20.28 24.56
N TYR A 92 8.03 -19.95 23.41
CA TYR A 92 8.56 -20.30 22.10
C TYR A 92 9.41 -19.14 21.60
N TYR A 93 10.57 -19.47 21.06
CA TYR A 93 11.53 -18.57 20.43
C TYR A 93 11.75 -19.04 19.00
N ALA A 94 11.33 -18.25 18.01
CA ALA A 94 11.80 -18.44 16.64
C ALA A 94 13.12 -17.71 16.48
N ILE A 95 14.14 -18.41 16.04
CA ILE A 95 15.50 -17.91 15.89
C ILE A 95 15.93 -18.09 14.44
N ASP A 96 16.38 -17.01 13.81
CA ASP A 96 16.86 -17.00 12.42
C ASP A 96 18.02 -18.00 12.30
N ARG A 97 17.93 -18.93 11.35
CA ARG A 97 18.89 -20.03 11.22
C ARG A 97 20.31 -19.54 10.91
N ASP A 98 20.43 -18.36 10.30
CA ASP A 98 21.71 -17.85 9.82
C ASP A 98 22.57 -17.24 10.95
N ILE A 99 22.04 -17.10 12.17
CA ILE A 99 22.79 -16.50 13.29
C ILE A 99 23.72 -17.47 14.02
N GLY A 100 23.59 -18.77 13.76
CA GLY A 100 24.41 -19.80 14.40
C GLY A 100 24.00 -20.13 15.84
N ALA A 101 24.97 -20.51 16.68
CA ALA A 101 24.71 -20.96 18.05
C ALA A 101 24.29 -19.79 18.95
N VAL A 102 23.15 -19.95 19.64
CA VAL A 102 22.60 -18.94 20.56
C VAL A 102 22.70 -19.42 22.00
N ASP A 103 23.23 -18.57 22.87
CA ASP A 103 23.25 -18.80 24.31
C ASP A 103 21.99 -18.23 24.95
N PHE A 104 21.10 -19.12 25.40
CA PHE A 104 19.83 -18.74 26.05
C PHE A 104 20.00 -18.19 27.48
N THR A 105 21.22 -18.24 28.03
CA THR A 105 21.51 -17.79 29.41
C THR A 105 22.07 -16.37 29.49
N LYS A 106 22.40 -15.77 28.35
CA LYS A 106 22.93 -14.40 28.24
C LYS A 106 21.87 -13.43 27.73
N ASP A 107 22.16 -12.13 27.86
CA ASP A 107 21.34 -11.03 27.31
C ASP A 107 21.31 -10.98 25.77
N ASP A 108 21.89 -11.98 25.09
CA ASP A 108 21.96 -12.09 23.63
C ASP A 108 20.57 -12.10 22.97
N LEU A 109 19.56 -12.68 23.65
CA LEU A 109 18.19 -12.75 23.14
C LEU A 109 17.57 -11.37 22.88
N ASN A 110 17.83 -10.38 23.75
CA ASN A 110 17.27 -9.04 23.57
C ASN A 110 17.85 -8.33 22.34
N VAL A 111 19.14 -8.56 22.05
CA VAL A 111 19.81 -8.03 20.85
C VAL A 111 19.22 -8.68 19.61
N LEU A 112 19.06 -10.01 19.61
CA LEU A 112 18.49 -10.75 18.49
C LEU A 112 17.05 -10.35 18.20
N ILE A 113 16.25 -10.10 19.24
CA ILE A 113 14.88 -9.58 19.09
C ILE A 113 14.90 -8.18 18.46
N GLY A 114 15.79 -7.29 18.94
CA GLY A 114 15.94 -5.95 18.38
C GLY A 114 16.37 -5.94 16.90
N GLN A 115 17.09 -6.97 16.46
CA GLN A 115 17.54 -7.14 15.08
C GLN A 115 16.56 -7.93 14.20
N PHE A 116 15.37 -8.28 14.70
CA PHE A 116 14.39 -9.13 14.01
C PHE A 116 14.94 -10.51 13.62
N GLN A 117 15.95 -10.98 14.36
CA GLN A 117 16.54 -12.32 14.22
C GLN A 117 15.96 -13.31 15.23
N CYS A 118 15.22 -12.81 16.24
CA CYS A 118 14.48 -13.64 17.17
C CYS A 118 13.07 -13.09 17.41
N PHE A 119 12.07 -13.98 17.48
CA PHE A 119 10.70 -13.65 17.87
C PHE A 119 10.27 -14.56 19.01
N MET A 120 9.58 -14.03 20.01
CA MET A 120 9.16 -14.81 21.16
C MET A 120 7.69 -14.60 21.53
N SER A 121 7.02 -15.68 21.94
CA SER A 121 5.67 -15.65 22.52
C SER A 121 5.44 -16.88 23.41
N ARG A 122 4.34 -16.89 24.16
CA ARG A 122 3.86 -18.04 24.95
C ARG A 122 3.15 -19.10 24.10
N SER A 123 2.87 -18.82 22.82
CA SER A 123 2.17 -19.72 21.91
C SER A 123 2.98 -19.95 20.63
N SER A 124 3.11 -21.22 20.23
CA SER A 124 3.79 -21.58 18.98
C SER A 124 3.08 -20.97 17.77
N THR A 125 1.74 -20.94 17.77
CA THR A 125 0.94 -20.32 16.69
C THR A 125 1.22 -18.82 16.55
N GLU A 126 1.40 -18.12 17.66
CA GLU A 126 1.67 -16.68 17.62
C GLU A 126 3.09 -16.38 17.13
N VAL A 127 4.09 -17.13 17.61
CA VAL A 127 5.48 -17.01 17.11
C VAL A 127 5.53 -17.27 15.61
N LYS A 128 4.83 -18.31 15.13
CA LYS A 128 4.71 -18.63 13.71
C LYS A 128 4.12 -17.48 12.91
N GLY A 129 3.01 -16.89 13.36
CA GLY A 129 2.40 -15.73 12.71
C GLY A 129 3.32 -14.50 12.66
N LEU A 130 4.14 -14.27 13.70
CA LEU A 130 5.15 -13.20 13.69
C LEU A 130 6.23 -13.44 12.62
N VAL A 131 6.75 -14.66 12.53
CA VAL A 131 7.74 -15.06 11.52
C VAL A 131 7.18 -14.93 10.11
N GLU A 132 5.97 -15.41 9.85
CA GLU A 132 5.32 -15.29 8.55
C GLU A 132 5.11 -13.82 8.13
N ARG A 133 4.67 -12.99 9.07
CA ARG A 133 4.51 -11.55 8.82
C ARG A 133 5.84 -10.87 8.52
N TYR A 134 6.89 -11.20 9.29
CA TYR A 134 8.22 -10.65 9.09
C TYR A 134 8.79 -11.07 7.74
N THR A 135 8.77 -12.36 7.40
CA THR A 135 9.30 -12.88 6.14
C THR A 135 8.55 -12.33 4.93
N THR A 136 7.24 -12.13 5.06
CA THR A 136 6.44 -11.46 4.03
C THR A 136 6.84 -10.00 3.85
N LEU A 137 6.98 -9.26 4.95
CA LEU A 137 7.40 -7.86 4.88
C LEU A 137 8.82 -7.70 4.31
N LYS A 138 9.75 -8.59 4.70
CA LYS A 138 11.13 -8.64 4.20
C LYS A 138 11.17 -8.82 2.68
N ARG A 139 10.40 -9.78 2.15
CA ARG A 139 10.28 -10.00 0.69
C ARG A 139 9.72 -8.79 -0.03
N ASN A 140 8.61 -8.24 0.46
CA ASN A 140 7.99 -7.05 -0.14
C ASN A 140 8.94 -5.84 -0.12
N MET A 141 9.81 -5.73 0.89
CA MET A 141 10.84 -4.69 0.93
C MET A 141 11.91 -4.92 -0.14
N GLN A 142 12.40 -6.15 -0.30
CA GLN A 142 13.39 -6.49 -1.35
C GLN A 142 12.84 -6.27 -2.77
N GLU A 143 11.58 -6.62 -3.01
CA GLU A 143 10.90 -6.34 -4.28
C GLU A 143 10.80 -4.84 -4.55
N ARG A 144 10.39 -4.05 -3.55
CA ARG A 144 10.35 -2.59 -3.66
C ARG A 144 11.73 -1.98 -3.91
N ASP A 145 12.76 -2.46 -3.22
CA ASP A 145 14.13 -1.97 -3.43
C ASP A 145 14.60 -2.25 -4.88
N SER A 146 14.26 -3.43 -5.41
CA SER A 146 14.55 -3.79 -6.81
C SER A 146 13.81 -2.87 -7.79
N LEU A 147 12.54 -2.57 -7.53
CA LEU A 147 11.75 -1.62 -8.32
C LEU A 147 12.31 -0.19 -8.24
N ILE A 148 12.73 0.26 -7.06
CA ILE A 148 13.35 1.58 -6.86
C ILE A 148 14.63 1.71 -7.69
N ILE A 149 15.46 0.66 -7.74
CA ILE A 149 16.68 0.64 -8.55
C ILE A 149 16.33 0.74 -10.04
N ALA A 150 15.33 -0.03 -10.51
CA ALA A 150 14.89 0.00 -11.90
C ALA A 150 14.35 1.37 -12.31
N LEU A 151 13.46 1.96 -11.51
CA LEU A 151 12.88 3.29 -11.77
C LEU A 151 13.93 4.40 -11.75
N LYS A 152 14.91 4.34 -10.83
CA LYS A 152 16.03 5.29 -10.83
C LYS A 152 16.85 5.24 -12.11
N LYS A 153 17.07 4.03 -12.65
CA LYS A 153 17.77 3.86 -13.93
C LYS A 153 16.96 4.44 -15.08
N GLU A 154 15.67 4.13 -15.16
CA GLU A 154 14.79 4.66 -16.22
C GLU A 154 14.73 6.19 -16.20
N LEU A 155 14.65 6.82 -15.02
CA LEU A 155 14.69 8.28 -14.89
C LEU A 155 16.02 8.87 -15.40
N ALA A 156 17.15 8.22 -15.10
CA ALA A 156 18.45 8.68 -15.60
C ALA A 156 18.53 8.59 -17.14
N ASP A 157 18.01 7.53 -17.74
CA ASP A 157 17.97 7.35 -19.19
C ASP A 157 17.08 8.42 -19.86
N ILE A 158 15.92 8.73 -19.25
CA ILE A 158 15.02 9.81 -19.71
C ILE A 158 15.71 11.17 -19.64
N ASP A 159 16.40 11.48 -18.55
CA ASP A 159 17.12 12.75 -18.39
C ASP A 159 18.22 12.93 -19.46
N VAL A 160 18.97 11.86 -19.75
CA VAL A 160 19.97 11.86 -20.83
C VAL A 160 19.30 12.11 -22.19
N ALA A 161 18.23 11.38 -22.51
CA ALA A 161 17.52 11.54 -23.78
C ALA A 161 16.95 12.95 -23.95
N ARG A 162 16.38 13.51 -22.87
CA ARG A 162 15.85 14.88 -22.86
C ARG A 162 16.94 15.91 -23.10
N ASN A 163 18.08 15.78 -22.42
CA ASN A 163 19.19 16.73 -22.57
C ASN A 163 19.79 16.69 -23.98
N ASN A 164 19.90 15.52 -24.59
CA ASN A 164 20.35 15.40 -25.98
C ASN A 164 19.40 16.12 -26.94
N SER A 165 18.09 15.91 -26.80
CA SER A 165 17.09 16.60 -27.63
C SER A 165 17.09 18.12 -27.42
N LEU A 166 17.31 18.60 -26.20
CA LEU A 166 17.45 20.03 -25.92
C LEU A 166 18.70 20.61 -26.59
N SER A 167 19.84 19.91 -26.50
CA SER A 167 21.08 20.34 -27.15
C SER A 167 20.94 20.46 -28.67
N GLU A 168 20.23 19.54 -29.33
CA GLU A 168 19.96 19.61 -30.77
C GLU A 168 19.07 20.80 -31.14
N ARG A 169 18.07 21.09 -30.29
CA ARG A 169 17.18 22.24 -30.48
C ARG A 169 17.94 23.55 -30.29
N ASP A 170 18.83 23.63 -29.32
CA ASP A 170 19.66 24.82 -29.07
C ASP A 170 20.55 25.14 -30.28
N LEU A 171 21.20 24.12 -30.87
CA LEU A 171 21.97 24.28 -32.11
C LEU A 171 21.10 24.79 -33.28
N THR A 172 19.86 24.29 -33.37
CA THR A 172 18.92 24.73 -34.40
C THR A 172 18.49 26.17 -34.20
N ILE A 173 18.23 26.57 -32.95
CA ILE A 173 17.87 27.95 -32.59
C ILE A 173 19.03 28.90 -32.93
N GLU A 174 20.26 28.54 -32.59
CA GLU A 174 21.45 29.33 -32.91
C GLU A 174 21.60 29.53 -34.43
N GLN A 175 21.43 28.46 -35.20
CA GLN A 175 21.48 28.54 -36.66
C GLN A 175 20.36 29.41 -37.25
N GLN A 176 19.14 29.31 -36.71
CA GLN A 176 18.02 30.15 -37.13
C GLN A 176 18.26 31.63 -36.79
N GLN A 177 18.80 31.91 -35.61
CA GLN A 177 19.11 33.27 -35.17
C GLN A 177 20.12 33.94 -36.12
N LYS A 178 21.14 33.19 -36.55
CA LYS A 178 22.11 33.66 -37.54
C LYS A 178 21.44 34.06 -38.86
N VAL A 179 20.57 33.20 -39.40
CA VAL A 179 19.84 33.47 -40.65
C VAL A 179 18.93 34.69 -40.52
N ILE A 180 18.29 34.87 -39.37
CA ILE A 180 17.46 36.06 -39.10
C ILE A 180 18.31 37.33 -39.16
N SER A 181 19.46 37.36 -38.48
CA SER A 181 20.36 38.53 -38.49
C SER A 181 20.88 38.87 -39.89
N GLU A 182 21.22 37.86 -40.70
CA GLU A 182 21.62 38.06 -42.10
C GLU A 182 20.49 38.67 -42.95
N ARG A 183 19.25 38.19 -42.75
CA ARG A 183 18.07 38.73 -43.43
C ARG A 183 17.72 40.14 -42.98
N GLU A 184 17.84 40.44 -41.68
CA GLU A 184 17.64 41.79 -41.13
C GLU A 184 18.63 42.80 -41.75
N ALA A 185 19.90 42.43 -41.89
CA ALA A 185 20.89 43.25 -42.56
C ALA A 185 20.51 43.54 -44.03
N THR A 186 20.03 42.51 -44.74
CA THR A 186 19.57 42.64 -46.14
C THR A 186 18.35 43.56 -46.26
N ILE A 187 17.36 43.40 -45.38
CA ILE A 187 16.16 44.24 -45.35
C ILE A 187 16.52 45.71 -45.12
N ASN A 188 17.47 45.98 -44.21
CA ASN A 188 17.91 47.34 -43.93
C ASN A 188 18.61 47.98 -45.13
N SER A 189 19.46 47.24 -45.85
CA SER A 189 20.08 47.71 -47.09
C SER A 189 19.03 48.02 -48.16
N LEU A 190 18.05 47.14 -48.36
CA LEU A 190 16.97 47.37 -49.33
C LEU A 190 16.11 48.58 -48.97
N ARG A 191 15.79 48.78 -47.67
CA ARG A 191 15.06 49.95 -47.19
C ARG A 191 15.81 51.25 -47.49
N ALA A 192 17.13 51.28 -47.31
CA ALA A 192 17.95 52.45 -47.64
C ALA A 192 17.86 52.78 -49.14
N THR A 193 18.05 51.79 -50.01
CA THR A 193 17.94 51.99 -51.47
C THR A 193 16.54 52.46 -51.90
N VAL A 194 15.47 51.94 -51.30
CA VAL A 194 14.10 52.40 -51.57
C VAL A 194 13.93 53.86 -51.15
N SER A 195 14.47 54.26 -50.00
CA SER A 195 14.42 55.66 -49.54
C SER A 195 15.14 56.61 -50.51
N GLU A 196 16.34 56.25 -50.97
CA GLU A 196 17.11 57.02 -51.95
C GLU A 196 16.34 57.18 -53.28
N ARG A 197 15.73 56.10 -53.77
CA ARG A 197 14.92 56.14 -55.00
C ARG A 197 13.68 57.00 -54.84
N ASN A 198 13.02 56.95 -53.69
CA ASN A 198 11.85 57.80 -53.42
C ASN A 198 12.23 59.29 -53.44
N GLN A 199 13.36 59.67 -52.85
CA GLN A 199 13.86 61.06 -52.92
C GLN A 199 14.17 61.49 -54.36
N LEU A 200 14.76 60.60 -55.17
CA LEU A 200 15.00 60.89 -56.58
C LEU A 200 13.70 61.10 -57.36
N ILE A 201 12.68 60.26 -57.11
CA ILE A 201 11.36 60.38 -57.75
C ILE A 201 10.72 61.73 -57.41
N GLU A 202 10.75 62.14 -56.14
CA GLU A 202 10.22 63.43 -55.70
C GLU A 202 10.92 64.60 -56.41
N ASN A 203 12.25 64.56 -56.51
CA ASN A 203 13.03 65.57 -57.22
C ASN A 203 12.67 65.64 -58.71
N LEU A 204 12.53 64.49 -59.38
CA LEU A 204 12.14 64.43 -60.78
C LEU A 204 10.70 64.91 -61.02
N GLN A 205 9.78 64.61 -60.10
CA GLN A 205 8.40 65.11 -60.14
C GLN A 205 8.34 66.63 -60.02
N LYS A 206 9.16 67.21 -59.13
CA LYS A 206 9.30 68.66 -58.99
C LYS A 206 9.79 69.31 -60.28
N ASP A 207 10.89 68.82 -60.86
CA ASP A 207 11.44 69.33 -62.12
C ASP A 207 10.43 69.20 -63.29
N ALA A 208 9.72 68.08 -63.37
CA ALA A 208 8.67 67.89 -64.38
C ALA A 208 7.52 68.90 -64.22
N THR A 209 7.13 69.21 -62.98
CA THR A 209 6.07 70.18 -62.68
C THR A 209 6.50 71.61 -63.07
N GLU A 210 7.73 71.99 -62.72
CA GLU A 210 8.31 73.29 -63.09
C GLU A 210 8.37 73.46 -64.61
N LYS A 211 8.85 72.45 -65.34
CA LYS A 211 8.88 72.47 -66.81
C LYS A 211 7.49 72.54 -67.42
N TYR A 212 6.52 71.81 -66.87
CA TYR A 212 5.13 71.85 -67.34
C TYR A 212 4.54 73.25 -67.21
N LEU A 213 4.76 73.93 -66.07
CA LEU A 213 4.33 75.32 -65.87
C LEU A 213 4.94 76.27 -66.91
N MET A 214 6.25 76.17 -67.17
CA MET A 214 6.92 76.99 -68.20
C MET A 214 6.31 76.79 -69.60
N ILE A 215 6.00 75.54 -69.96
CA ILE A 215 5.37 75.23 -71.25
C ILE A 215 4.00 75.91 -71.35
N VAL A 216 3.18 75.83 -70.29
CA VAL A 216 1.86 76.47 -70.23
C VAL A 216 1.98 77.99 -70.37
N GLU A 217 2.96 78.61 -69.69
CA GLU A 217 3.21 80.05 -69.81
C GLU A 217 3.65 80.46 -71.21
N GLN A 218 4.57 79.70 -71.83
CA GLN A 218 5.01 79.93 -73.21
C GLN A 218 3.85 79.78 -74.21
N GLN A 219 3.00 78.77 -74.05
CA GLN A 219 1.81 78.57 -74.89
C GLN A 219 0.84 79.76 -74.77
N LYS A 220 0.61 80.26 -73.56
CA LYS A 220 -0.22 81.45 -73.33
C LYS A 220 0.36 82.70 -74.00
N ALA A 221 1.67 82.90 -73.91
CA ALA A 221 2.35 84.04 -74.55
C ALA A 221 2.29 83.98 -76.10
N LEU A 222 2.37 82.78 -76.68
CA LEU A 222 2.22 82.57 -78.12
C LEU A 222 0.79 82.89 -78.59
N ALA A 223 -0.23 82.47 -77.83
CA ALA A 223 -1.63 82.74 -78.16
C ALA A 223 -1.98 84.25 -78.16
N GLN A 224 -1.24 85.08 -77.42
CA GLN A 224 -1.44 86.54 -77.38
C GLN A 224 -0.75 87.30 -78.52
N LYS A 225 0.09 86.62 -79.31
CA LYS A 225 0.84 87.21 -80.44
C LYS A 225 0.19 86.96 -81.80
N VAL A 226 -0.94 86.26 -81.84
CA VAL A 226 -1.78 85.99 -83.02
C VAL A 226 -2.97 86.93 -82.99
#